data_AF-K0TL29-F1
#
_entry.id   AF-K0TL29-F1
#
_cell.length_a   1.000
_cell.length_b   1.000
_cell.length_c   1.000
_cell.angle_alpha   90.00
_cell.angle_beta   90.00
_cell.angle_gamma   90.00
#
_symmetry.space_group_name_H-M   'P 1'
#
loop_
_entity.id
_entity.type
_entity.pdbx_description
1 polymer ?
#
loop_
_entity_poly.entity_id
_entity_poly.type
_entity_poly.pdbx_seq_one_letter_code
_entity_poly.pdbx_strand_id
1 'polypeptide(L)'
;MSSALLDEFDDVTPGEKSFMKLWNGYARRDHVVYDRDVGRMCTDFVREHGDAMRAGGLRTELVRHMFNLWDLGVVSSGRVEACLDAFDAA
;
A
#
# COMPACT_ATOMS: atom_id res chain seq x y z
N MET A 1 -9.64 8.05 4.10
CA MET A 1 -10.66 7.48 5.02
C MET A 1 -10.09 7.18 6.40
N SER A 2 -10.76 7.60 7.50
CA SER A 2 -10.26 7.37 8.87
C SER A 2 -10.29 5.89 9.23
N SER A 3 -9.46 5.47 10.19
CA SER A 3 -9.41 4.07 10.63
C SER A 3 -10.75 3.54 11.13
N ALA A 4 -11.54 4.38 11.82
CA ALA A 4 -12.85 3.99 12.35
C ALA A 4 -13.88 3.76 11.24
N LEU A 5 -13.91 4.61 10.21
CA LEU A 5 -14.80 4.44 9.06
C LEU A 5 -14.47 3.18 8.25
N LEU A 6 -13.20 2.75 8.23
CA LEU A 6 -12.79 1.51 7.55
C LEU A 6 -13.34 0.25 8.24
N ASP A 7 -13.59 0.31 9.55
CA ASP A 7 -14.11 -0.83 10.29
C ASP A 7 -15.59 -1.12 10.00
N GLU A 8 -16.34 -0.11 9.55
CA GLU A 8 -17.78 -0.18 9.23
C GLU A 8 -18.10 -0.91 7.90
N PHE A 9 -17.10 -1.24 7.08
CA PHE A 9 -17.32 -1.95 5.81
C PHE A 9 -17.40 -3.46 6.00
N ASP A 10 -18.60 -4.03 6.02
CA ASP A 10 -18.81 -5.48 6.21
C ASP A 10 -18.34 -6.33 5.02
N ASP A 11 -18.21 -5.73 3.84
CA ASP A 11 -17.77 -6.38 2.60
C ASP A 11 -16.24 -6.41 2.40
N VAL A 12 -15.47 -5.78 3.31
CA VAL A 12 -14.01 -5.71 3.25
C VAL A 12 -13.39 -6.69 4.23
N THR A 13 -12.47 -7.52 3.76
CA THR A 13 -11.81 -8.52 4.60
C THR A 13 -10.93 -7.87 5.68
N PRO A 14 -10.67 -8.54 6.82
CA PRO A 14 -9.78 -8.01 7.86
C PRO A 14 -8.35 -7.70 7.35
N GLY A 15 -7.86 -8.44 6.36
CA GLY A 15 -6.58 -8.20 5.70
C GLY A 15 -6.59 -6.89 4.92
N GLU A 16 -7.58 -6.70 4.05
CA GLU A 16 -7.78 -5.45 3.30
C GLU A 16 -7.93 -4.24 4.23
N LYS A 17 -8.73 -4.36 5.31
CA LYS A 17 -8.87 -3.30 6.32
C LYS A 17 -7.53 -2.96 6.97
N SER A 18 -6.78 -3.97 7.42
CA SER A 18 -5.49 -3.79 8.07
C SER A 18 -4.48 -3.10 7.15
N PHE A 19 -4.39 -3.56 5.90
CA PHE A 19 -3.52 -2.95 4.90
C PHE A 19 -3.93 -1.50 4.61
N MET A 20 -5.22 -1.25 4.37
CA MET A 20 -5.71 0.09 4.05
C MET A 20 -5.54 1.06 5.21
N LYS A 21 -5.58 0.60 6.46
CA LYS A 21 -5.24 1.44 7.63
C LYS A 21 -3.78 1.86 7.61
N LEU A 22 -2.84 0.95 7.35
CA LEU A 22 -1.42 1.24 7.23
C LEU A 22 -1.16 2.24 6.10
N TRP A 23 -1.68 1.95 4.90
CA TRP A 23 -1.51 2.80 3.73
C TRP A 23 -2.10 4.20 3.95
N ASN A 24 -3.35 4.29 4.41
CA ASN A 24 -4.00 5.59 4.65
C ASN A 24 -3.30 6.38 5.76
N GLY A 25 -2.75 5.71 6.77
CA GLY A 25 -1.94 6.34 7.82
C GLY A 25 -0.67 6.96 7.23
N TYR A 26 0.05 6.19 6.43
CA TYR A 26 1.27 6.63 5.75
C TYR A 26 1.02 7.78 4.76
N ALA A 27 0.08 7.61 3.83
CA ALA A 27 -0.22 8.58 2.77
C ALA A 27 -0.63 9.96 3.31
N ARG A 28 -1.23 10.02 4.51
CA ARG A 28 -1.58 11.28 5.17
C ARG A 28 -0.39 11.99 5.81
N ARG A 29 0.63 11.26 6.24
CA ARG A 29 1.84 11.86 6.85
C ARG A 29 2.60 12.65 5.81
N ASP A 30 2.82 12.07 4.64
CA ASP A 30 3.73 12.63 3.64
C ASP A 30 3.06 13.50 2.55
N HIS A 31 1.74 13.71 2.62
CA HIS A 31 0.95 14.56 1.69
C HIS A 31 1.39 14.40 0.23
N VAL A 32 0.88 13.38 -0.45
CA VAL A 32 1.13 13.23 -1.90
C VAL A 32 0.53 14.42 -2.64
N VAL A 33 1.37 15.28 -3.22
CA VAL A 33 0.91 16.44 -4.00
C VAL A 33 0.89 16.11 -5.51
N TYR A 34 1.68 15.14 -5.98
CA TYR A 34 1.83 14.83 -7.40
C TYR A 34 1.84 13.34 -7.68
N ASP A 35 1.14 12.91 -8.74
CA ASP A 35 1.05 11.50 -9.17
C ASP A 35 2.42 10.85 -9.41
N ARG A 36 3.38 11.63 -9.94
CA ARG A 36 4.76 11.16 -10.19
C ARG A 36 5.47 10.65 -8.93
N ASP A 37 5.02 11.06 -7.75
CA ASP A 37 5.64 10.71 -6.48
C ASP A 37 5.07 9.41 -5.90
N VAL A 38 3.89 8.95 -6.36
CA VAL A 38 3.20 7.77 -5.81
C VAL A 38 4.06 6.51 -5.90
N GLY A 39 4.71 6.27 -7.04
CA GLY A 39 5.56 5.08 -7.20
C GLY A 39 6.77 5.06 -6.23
N ARG A 40 7.35 6.23 -5.92
CA ARG A 40 8.41 6.34 -4.91
C ARG A 40 7.83 6.05 -3.52
N MET A 41 6.69 6.66 -3.21
CA MET A 41 6.01 6.48 -1.92
C MET A 41 5.63 5.03 -1.64
N CYS A 42 5.24 4.24 -2.64
CA CYS A 42 4.99 2.81 -2.45
C CYS A 42 6.26 2.07 -1.98
N THR A 43 7.43 2.42 -2.54
CA THR A 43 8.70 1.81 -2.14
C THR A 43 9.09 2.22 -0.71
N ASP A 44 8.91 3.51 -0.37
CA ASP A 44 9.23 4.01 0.96
C ASP A 44 8.26 3.48 2.02
N PHE A 45 6.97 3.35 1.69
CA PHE A 45 5.97 2.67 2.50
C PHE A 45 6.37 1.22 2.81
N VAL A 46 6.81 0.47 1.80
CA VAL A 46 7.30 -0.91 1.96
C VAL A 46 8.53 -0.97 2.87
N ARG A 47 9.45 -0.02 2.76
CA ARG A 47 10.63 0.04 3.64
C ARG A 47 10.27 0.34 5.09
N GLU A 48 9.32 1.25 5.33
CA GLU A 48 8.95 1.66 6.69
C GLU A 48 7.99 0.67 7.37
N HIS A 49 7.06 0.06 6.62
CA HIS A 49 5.99 -0.78 7.17
C HIS A 49 6.09 -2.25 6.76
N GLY A 50 7.17 -2.64 6.06
CA GLY A 50 7.41 -3.98 5.54
C GLY A 50 7.31 -5.08 6.60
N ASP A 51 7.93 -4.87 7.76
CA ASP A 51 7.91 -5.84 8.86
C ASP A 51 6.51 -6.06 9.43
N ALA A 52 5.75 -4.97 9.61
CA ALA A 52 4.36 -5.05 10.06
C ALA A 52 3.47 -5.77 9.04
N MET A 53 3.68 -5.51 7.75
CA MET A 53 2.99 -6.19 6.66
C MET A 53 3.33 -7.68 6.60
N ARG A 54 4.61 -8.05 6.77
CA ARG A 54 5.05 -9.46 6.85
C ARG A 54 4.42 -10.18 8.04
N ALA A 55 4.48 -9.59 9.23
CA ALA A 55 3.88 -10.16 10.43
C ALA A 55 2.36 -10.36 10.30
N GLY A 56 1.68 -9.47 9.57
CA GLY A 56 0.24 -9.56 9.28
C GLY A 56 -0.13 -10.40 8.06
N GLY A 57 0.83 -10.99 7.33
CA GLY A 57 0.55 -11.75 6.11
C GLY A 57 -0.06 -10.91 4.98
N LEU A 58 0.26 -9.61 4.91
CA LEU A 58 -0.41 -8.64 4.03
C LEU A 58 0.20 -8.54 2.62
N ARG A 59 1.03 -9.50 2.20
CA ARG A 59 1.68 -9.47 0.88
C ARG A 59 0.68 -9.41 -0.27
N THR A 60 -0.40 -10.20 -0.20
CA THR A 60 -1.44 -10.21 -1.24
C THR A 60 -2.15 -8.86 -1.35
N GLU A 61 -2.34 -8.18 -0.22
CA GLU A 61 -2.94 -6.85 -0.17
C GLU A 61 -2.03 -5.80 -0.79
N LEU A 62 -0.72 -5.88 -0.54
CA LEU A 62 0.27 -5.04 -1.19
C LEU A 62 0.24 -5.24 -2.72
N VAL A 63 0.24 -6.49 -3.18
CA VAL A 63 0.15 -6.81 -4.62
C VAL A 63 -1.12 -6.21 -5.21
N ARG A 64 -2.30 -6.47 -4.61
CA ARG A 64 -3.58 -5.92 -5.09
C ARG A 64 -3.56 -4.40 -5.16
N HIS A 65 -2.99 -3.74 -4.14
CA HIS A 65 -2.86 -2.29 -4.13
C HIS A 65 -1.97 -1.77 -5.27
N MET A 66 -0.81 -2.39 -5.51
CA MET A 66 0.09 -2.00 -6.60
C MET A 66 -0.55 -2.21 -7.98
N PHE A 67 -1.29 -3.31 -8.18
CA PHE A 67 -2.05 -3.52 -9.41
C PHE A 67 -3.16 -2.49 -9.59
N ASN A 68 -3.90 -2.15 -8.55
CA ASN A 68 -4.91 -1.09 -8.62
C ASN A 68 -4.30 0.27 -9.01
N LEU A 69 -3.12 0.62 -8.48
CA LEU A 69 -2.43 1.85 -8.88
C LEU A 69 -1.93 1.81 -10.33
N TRP A 70 -1.55 0.63 -10.82
CA TRP A 70 -1.14 0.43 -12.20
C TRP A 70 -2.32 0.53 -13.17
N ASP A 71 -3.46 -0.08 -12.84
CA ASP A 71 -4.69 -0.02 -13.63
C ASP A 71 -5.22 1.43 -13.75
N LEU A 72 -5.03 2.23 -12.69
CA LEU A 72 -5.35 3.67 -12.69
C LEU A 72 -4.34 4.52 -13.47
N GLY A 73 -3.24 3.93 -13.96
CA GLY A 73 -2.19 4.64 -14.71
C GLY A 73 -1.27 5.52 -13.85
N VAL A 74 -1.34 5.40 -12.52
CA VAL A 74 -0.59 6.23 -11.57
C VAL A 74 0.84 5.71 -11.37
N VAL A 75 1.05 4.41 -11.54
CA VAL A 75 2.38 3.78 -11.51
C VAL A 75 2.62 2.96 -12.76
N SER A 76 3.89 2.80 -13.17
CA SER A 76 4.28 1.91 -14.27
C SER A 76 4.53 0.49 -13.77
N SER A 77 4.52 -0.50 -14.68
CA SER A 77 4.86 -1.89 -14.36
C SER A 77 6.23 -2.04 -13.68
N GLY A 78 7.24 -1.30 -14.14
CA GLY A 78 8.57 -1.31 -13.49
C GLY A 78 8.57 -0.75 -12.06
N ARG A 79 7.61 0.13 -11.72
CA ARG A 79 7.43 0.59 -10.32
C ARG A 79 6.73 -0.46 -9.46
N VAL A 80 5.82 -1.25 -10.07
CA VAL A 80 5.21 -2.40 -9.39
C VAL A 80 6.28 -3.43 -9.03
N GLU A 81 7.07 -3.85 -10.01
CA GLU A 81 8.16 -4.82 -9.83
C GLU A 81 9.14 -4.37 -8.75
N ALA A 82 9.68 -3.15 -8.87
CA ALA A 82 10.65 -2.64 -7.89
C ALA A 82 10.09 -2.55 -6.45
N CYS A 83 8.80 -2.27 -6.29
CA CYS A 83 8.15 -2.21 -4.98
C CYS A 83 8.02 -3.61 -4.36
N LEU A 84 7.62 -4.60 -5.17
CA LEU A 84 7.48 -5.99 -4.72
C LEU A 84 8.84 -6.63 -4.42
N ASP A 85 9.84 -6.37 -5.25
CA ASP A 85 11.22 -6.82 -5.00
C ASP A 85 11.76 -6.22 -3.69
N ALA A 86 11.50 -4.92 -3.45
CA ALA A 86 11.89 -4.28 -2.19
C ALA A 86 11.20 -4.88 -0.97
N PHE A 87 9.96 -5.38 -1.13
CA PHE A 87 9.25 -6.07 -0.06
C PHE A 87 9.80 -7.48 0.18
N ASP A 88 10.02 -8.25 -0.89
CA ASP A 88 10.42 -9.65 -0.81
C ASP A 88 11.92 -9.86 -0.49
N ALA A 89 12.77 -8.84 -0.72
CA ALA A 89 14.21 -8.91 -0.45
C ALA A 89 14.60 -8.78 1.03
N ALA A 90 13.65 -8.48 1.92
CA ALA A 90 13.85 -8.27 3.36
C ALA A 90 13.16 -9.36 4.19
#